data_AF-A0A4Q6B8G0-F1
#
_entry.id   AF-A0A4Q6B8G0-F1
#
_cell.length_a   1.000
_cell.length_b   1.000
_cell.length_c   1.000
_cell.angle_alpha   90.00
_cell.angle_beta   90.00
_cell.angle_gamma   90.00
#
_symmetry.space_group_name_H-M   'P 1'
#
loop_
_entity.id
_entity.type
_entity.pdbx_description
1 polymer ?
#
loop_
_entity_poly.entity_id
_entity_poly.type
_entity_poly.pdbx_seq_one_letter_code
_entity_poly.pdbx_strand_id
1 'polypeptide(L)'
;MPRRMRSGRRRKPIRNLVSNLETCRKDKRCPLLKRRSSSAFSTQSNKISGIREAGGTAMNKTVAIVGAGAVGQMMAYLLQRAGFTVLLFGREGALNLSVSVVIGEESGQLEIRSQNADADIWLFATKAYDIVPALLDWLPKIPIDRPIILLANGFLEPVLTDVRRDFPRRILRKGVVSRGAKFAEAGRLLVSPRGEILWGAEEEEPRAIEKDIMSALSAEGFHWDKKACEARKTKWFCNTVLNTLTAACRLKRNGDALEEKEFS
;
A
#
# COMPACT_ATOMS: atom_id res chain seq x y z
N MET A 1 56.19 -21.19 6.31
CA MET A 1 55.84 -19.94 7.02
C MET A 1 54.48 -19.44 6.54
N PRO A 2 53.45 -19.30 7.40
CA PRO A 2 52.13 -18.83 6.98
C PRO A 2 52.03 -17.30 7.05
N ARG A 3 51.53 -16.67 5.98
CA ARG A 3 51.23 -15.23 5.93
C ARG A 3 49.92 -14.94 6.67
N ARG A 4 49.99 -14.15 7.75
CA ARG A 4 48.83 -13.58 8.45
C ARG A 4 48.13 -12.54 7.54
N MET A 5 46.89 -12.79 7.15
CA MET A 5 45.98 -11.75 6.65
C MET A 5 45.48 -10.90 7.82
N ARG A 6 45.76 -9.59 7.80
CA ARG A 6 45.17 -8.61 8.73
C ARG A 6 43.84 -8.10 8.15
N SER A 7 42.72 -8.50 8.75
CA SER A 7 41.42 -7.88 8.52
C SER A 7 41.25 -6.65 9.42
N GLY A 8 41.30 -5.46 8.83
CA GLY A 8 41.15 -4.19 9.56
C GLY A 8 40.39 -3.15 8.76
N ARG A 9 39.15 -3.43 8.36
CA ARG A 9 38.23 -2.36 7.88
C ARG A 9 37.48 -1.79 9.08
N ARG A 10 37.94 -0.62 9.55
CA ARG A 10 37.20 0.22 10.51
C ARG A 10 35.84 0.58 9.90
N ARG A 11 34.75 0.19 10.56
CA ARG A 11 33.39 0.65 10.23
C ARG A 11 33.33 2.16 10.49
N LYS A 12 32.98 2.95 9.47
CA LYS A 12 32.69 4.38 9.64
C LYS A 12 31.41 4.54 10.49
N PRO A 13 31.31 5.55 11.36
CA PRO A 13 30.19 5.70 12.29
C PRO A 13 28.89 6.06 11.56
N ILE A 14 27.80 5.40 11.95
CA ILE A 14 26.41 5.50 11.44
C ILE A 14 25.73 6.84 11.80
N ARG A 15 26.46 7.83 12.35
CA ARG A 15 25.90 9.07 12.90
C ARG A 15 25.08 9.91 11.90
N ASN A 16 25.38 9.86 10.60
CA ASN A 16 24.63 10.62 9.59
C ASN A 16 23.26 10.02 9.21
N LEU A 17 22.95 8.78 9.60
CA LEU A 17 21.63 8.19 9.38
C LEU A 17 20.63 8.58 10.48
N VAL A 18 21.12 8.80 11.70
CA VAL A 18 20.30 9.11 12.89
C VAL A 18 19.66 10.51 12.79
N SER A 19 20.39 11.51 12.27
CA SER A 19 19.86 12.87 12.10
C SER A 19 18.64 12.95 11.18
N ASN A 20 18.56 12.07 10.18
CA ASN A 20 17.41 11.97 9.28
C ASN A 20 16.20 11.28 9.94
N LEU A 21 16.44 10.35 10.87
CA LEU A 21 15.37 9.72 11.67
C LEU A 21 14.80 10.68 12.72
N GLU A 22 15.63 11.52 13.35
CA GLU A 22 15.16 12.57 14.27
C GLU A 22 14.32 13.64 13.57
N THR A 23 14.68 13.98 12.33
CA THR A 23 13.87 14.89 11.49
C THR A 23 12.51 14.27 11.17
N CYS A 24 12.48 12.96 10.93
CA CYS A 24 11.25 12.18 10.77
C CYS A 24 10.42 12.10 12.08
N ARG A 25 11.09 12.12 13.25
CA ARG A 25 10.47 12.15 14.58
C ARG A 25 9.77 13.48 14.89
N LYS A 26 10.29 14.58 14.34
CA LYS A 26 9.76 15.94 14.53
C LYS A 26 8.69 16.33 13.50
N ASP A 27 8.60 15.62 12.37
CA ASP A 27 7.55 15.85 11.38
C ASP A 27 6.21 15.24 11.84
N LYS A 28 5.28 16.08 12.30
CA LYS A 28 3.93 15.70 12.72
C LYS A 28 3.10 15.07 11.59
N ARG A 29 3.56 15.15 10.34
CA ARG A 29 2.97 14.49 9.17
C ARG A 29 3.49 13.10 8.91
N CYS A 30 4.48 12.60 9.67
CA CYS A 30 4.97 11.23 9.51
C CYS A 30 3.92 10.23 10.07
N PRO A 31 3.25 9.44 9.21
CA PRO A 31 2.15 8.57 9.64
C PRO A 31 2.64 7.36 10.46
N LEU A 32 3.95 7.12 10.51
CA LEU A 32 4.56 5.95 11.15
C LEU A 32 4.75 6.10 12.68
N LEU A 33 4.51 7.28 13.27
CA LEU A 33 4.94 7.61 14.63
C LEU A 33 3.82 7.93 15.65
N LYS A 34 2.53 7.74 15.30
CA LYS A 34 1.44 8.04 16.26
C LYS A 34 1.16 6.88 17.23
N ARG A 35 1.78 6.92 18.42
CA ARG A 35 1.36 6.17 19.63
C ARG A 35 1.24 7.09 20.86
N ARG A 36 0.10 6.99 21.56
CA ARG A 36 -0.12 7.19 23.02
C ARG A 36 -1.35 6.36 23.40
N SER A 37 -1.15 5.27 24.15
CA SER A 37 -1.29 5.08 25.62
C SER A 37 -2.74 4.80 26.05
N SER A 38 -2.88 3.66 26.73
CA SER A 38 -4.06 2.88 27.14
C SER A 38 -5.00 3.52 28.17
N SER A 39 -6.29 3.17 28.13
CA SER A 39 -7.02 2.59 29.28
C SER A 39 -8.48 2.21 28.96
N ALA A 40 -8.91 1.12 29.62
CA ALA A 40 -10.28 0.75 30.02
C ALA A 40 -11.24 0.12 28.99
N PHE A 41 -11.35 -1.20 29.14
CA PHE A 41 -12.48 -2.07 28.83
C PHE A 41 -13.83 -1.50 29.30
N SER A 42 -14.85 -1.58 28.44
CA SER A 42 -16.18 -2.04 28.86
C SER A 42 -16.89 -2.70 27.68
N THR A 43 -17.48 -3.85 27.93
CA THR A 43 -18.16 -4.69 26.94
C THR A 43 -19.63 -4.28 26.88
N GLN A 44 -20.08 -3.74 25.74
CA GLN A 44 -21.51 -3.66 25.44
C GLN A 44 -21.76 -4.11 23.99
N SER A 45 -22.31 -5.32 23.88
CA SER A 45 -22.93 -5.81 22.65
C SER A 45 -24.08 -4.90 22.26
N ASN A 46 -23.94 -4.17 21.17
CA ASN A 46 -25.06 -3.56 20.46
C ASN A 46 -25.16 -4.15 19.06
N LYS A 47 -26.20 -4.99 18.88
CA LYS A 47 -26.85 -5.24 17.60
C LYS A 47 -27.32 -3.91 17.04
N ILE A 48 -26.74 -3.39 15.96
CA ILE A 48 -27.42 -2.41 15.12
C ILE A 48 -27.09 -2.66 13.65
N SER A 49 -28.13 -3.16 12.97
CA SER A 49 -28.49 -2.93 11.58
C SER A 49 -28.29 -1.46 11.17
N GLY A 50 -27.42 -1.19 10.21
CA GLY A 50 -27.18 0.18 9.75
C GLY A 50 -26.30 0.23 8.51
N ILE A 51 -26.66 -0.52 7.46
CA ILE A 51 -26.20 -0.18 6.11
C ILE A 51 -26.88 1.14 5.78
N ARG A 52 -26.14 2.24 5.97
CA ARG A 52 -26.51 3.53 5.37
C ARG A 52 -26.35 3.35 3.87
N GLU A 53 -27.47 3.27 3.17
CA GLU A 53 -27.53 3.52 1.74
C GLU A 53 -26.99 4.94 1.49
N ALA A 54 -25.72 5.01 1.10
CA ALA A 54 -25.18 6.22 0.50
C ALA A 54 -25.83 6.37 -0.88
N GLY A 55 -26.98 7.05 -0.91
CA GLY A 55 -27.62 7.47 -2.15
C GLY A 55 -26.73 8.43 -2.93
N GLY A 56 -26.43 8.07 -4.18
CA GLY A 56 -25.75 8.95 -5.14
C GLY A 56 -24.84 8.23 -6.14
N THR A 57 -25.42 7.65 -7.19
CA THR A 57 -24.80 7.45 -8.53
C THR A 57 -23.44 6.75 -8.62
N ALA A 58 -23.14 5.74 -7.81
CA ALA A 58 -22.15 4.74 -8.23
C ALA A 58 -22.81 3.85 -9.30
N MET A 59 -22.93 4.36 -10.54
CA MET A 59 -23.08 3.45 -11.69
C MET A 59 -21.97 2.40 -11.59
N ASN A 60 -22.29 1.11 -11.79
CA ASN A 60 -21.41 -0.06 -11.64
C ASN A 60 -20.00 0.13 -12.22
N LYS A 61 -19.14 0.86 -11.51
CA LYS A 61 -17.76 1.14 -11.88
C LYS A 61 -16.93 -0.03 -11.45
N THR A 62 -16.08 -0.50 -12.36
CA THR A 62 -15.30 -1.72 -12.16
C THR A 62 -13.84 -1.38 -11.91
N VAL A 63 -13.30 -1.90 -10.81
CA VAL A 63 -11.90 -1.74 -10.42
C VAL A 63 -11.21 -3.10 -10.50
N ALA A 64 -10.19 -3.21 -11.35
CA ALA A 64 -9.35 -4.38 -11.43
C ALA A 64 -8.13 -4.24 -10.51
N ILE A 65 -7.80 -5.29 -9.77
CA ILE A 65 -6.64 -5.35 -8.89
C ILE A 65 -5.75 -6.50 -9.32
N VAL A 66 -4.50 -6.21 -9.67
CA VAL A 66 -3.47 -7.20 -9.97
C VAL A 66 -2.60 -7.39 -8.73
N GLY A 67 -2.63 -8.59 -8.16
CA GLY A 67 -1.88 -8.99 -6.96
C GLY A 67 -2.78 -9.24 -5.76
N ALA A 68 -3.14 -10.50 -5.53
CA ALA A 68 -4.01 -10.94 -4.43
C ALA A 68 -3.32 -11.12 -3.06
N GLY A 69 -2.28 -10.33 -2.80
CA GLY A 69 -1.64 -10.28 -1.47
C GLY A 69 -2.48 -9.47 -0.48
N ALA A 70 -1.95 -9.28 0.74
CA ALA A 70 -2.66 -8.58 1.81
C ALA A 70 -3.10 -7.15 1.42
N VAL A 71 -2.26 -6.39 0.71
CA VAL A 71 -2.63 -5.04 0.23
C VAL A 71 -3.72 -5.12 -0.83
N GLY A 72 -3.59 -6.01 -1.83
CA GLY A 72 -4.61 -6.14 -2.88
C GLY A 72 -5.97 -6.55 -2.34
N GLN A 73 -6.02 -7.49 -1.39
CA GLN A 73 -7.27 -7.89 -0.75
C GLN A 73 -7.83 -6.80 0.18
N MET A 74 -6.98 -6.02 0.86
CA MET A 74 -7.43 -4.84 1.61
C MET A 74 -8.09 -3.82 0.67
N MET A 75 -7.46 -3.51 -0.46
CA MET A 75 -8.04 -2.61 -1.46
C MET A 75 -9.37 -3.15 -1.98
N ALA A 76 -9.43 -4.44 -2.30
CA ALA A 76 -10.63 -5.10 -2.77
C ALA A 76 -11.79 -4.97 -1.77
N TYR A 77 -11.53 -5.22 -0.49
CA TYR A 77 -12.52 -5.09 0.57
C TYR A 77 -13.03 -3.66 0.74
N LEU A 78 -12.13 -2.66 0.77
CA LEU A 78 -12.54 -1.27 0.92
C LEU A 78 -13.37 -0.79 -0.28
N LEU A 79 -12.94 -1.11 -1.50
CA LEU A 79 -13.67 -0.76 -2.73
C LEU A 79 -15.03 -1.46 -2.81
N GLN A 80 -15.11 -2.75 -2.45
CA GLN A 80 -16.38 -3.48 -2.42
C GLN A 80 -17.35 -2.85 -1.41
N ARG A 81 -16.88 -2.48 -0.21
CA ARG A 81 -17.70 -1.78 0.80
C ARG A 81 -18.22 -0.43 0.32
N ALA A 82 -17.46 0.26 -0.54
CA ALA A 82 -17.87 1.51 -1.16
C ALA A 82 -18.78 1.33 -2.39
N GLY A 83 -19.18 0.10 -2.72
CA GLY A 83 -20.12 -0.19 -3.79
C GLY A 83 -19.50 -0.36 -5.19
N PHE A 84 -18.17 -0.43 -5.30
CA PHE A 84 -17.51 -0.71 -6.58
C PHE A 84 -17.58 -2.21 -6.92
N THR A 85 -17.69 -2.51 -8.21
CA THR A 85 -17.44 -3.87 -8.71
C THR A 85 -15.94 -4.11 -8.69
N VAL A 86 -15.47 -5.16 -8.01
CA VAL A 86 -14.05 -5.45 -7.86
C VAL A 86 -13.69 -6.75 -8.57
N LEU A 87 -12.68 -6.68 -9.43
CA LEU A 87 -12.03 -7.83 -10.03
C LEU A 87 -10.64 -7.99 -9.40
N LEU A 88 -10.27 -9.21 -9.04
CA LEU A 88 -8.99 -9.53 -8.44
C LEU A 88 -8.27 -10.61 -9.26
N PHE A 89 -7.03 -10.32 -9.60
CA PHE A 89 -6.18 -11.17 -10.41
C PHE A 89 -4.94 -11.59 -9.63
N GLY A 90 -4.68 -12.89 -9.62
CA GLY A 90 -3.45 -13.51 -9.15
C GLY A 90 -2.45 -13.70 -10.28
N ARG A 91 -1.42 -14.51 -10.02
CA ARG A 91 -0.43 -14.89 -11.06
C ARG A 91 -1.04 -15.75 -12.16
N GLU A 92 -2.02 -16.57 -11.81
CA GLU A 92 -2.68 -17.54 -12.72
C GLU A 92 -3.96 -16.97 -13.36
N GLY A 93 -4.26 -15.68 -13.16
CA GLY A 93 -5.43 -15.02 -13.73
C GLY A 93 -6.49 -14.64 -12.70
N ALA A 94 -7.76 -14.61 -13.12
CA ALA A 94 -8.89 -14.18 -12.31
C ALA A 94 -9.08 -15.09 -11.07
N LEU A 95 -9.40 -14.49 -9.93
CA LEU A 95 -9.59 -15.22 -8.68
C LEU A 95 -11.03 -15.12 -8.17
N ASN A 96 -11.48 -16.22 -7.59
CA ASN A 96 -12.65 -16.27 -6.73
C ASN A 96 -12.15 -16.55 -5.31
N LEU A 97 -12.49 -15.67 -4.36
CA LEU A 97 -12.09 -15.87 -2.97
C LEU A 97 -13.11 -15.33 -1.99
N SER A 98 -13.09 -15.94 -0.81
CA SER A 98 -13.88 -15.57 0.36
C SER A 98 -12.91 -15.45 1.54
N VAL A 99 -12.76 -14.25 2.10
CA VAL A 99 -11.79 -13.97 3.17
C VAL A 99 -12.42 -13.13 4.25
N SER A 100 -12.27 -13.55 5.51
CA SER A 100 -12.65 -12.75 6.66
C SER A 100 -11.67 -11.59 6.83
N VAL A 101 -12.20 -10.38 6.98
CA VAL A 101 -11.43 -9.14 7.15
C VAL A 101 -11.73 -8.53 8.50
N VAL A 102 -10.71 -8.05 9.20
CA VAL A 102 -10.85 -7.30 10.45
C VAL A 102 -10.11 -5.97 10.35
N ILE A 103 -10.81 -4.88 10.67
CA ILE A 103 -10.28 -3.52 10.71
C ILE A 103 -10.52 -2.94 12.11
N GLY A 104 -9.48 -2.89 12.94
CA GLY A 104 -9.65 -2.51 14.35
C GLY A 104 -10.57 -3.51 15.07
N GLU A 105 -11.73 -3.06 15.52
CA GLU A 105 -12.77 -3.88 16.17
C GLU A 105 -13.86 -4.34 15.20
N GLU A 106 -13.90 -3.80 13.98
CA GLU A 106 -14.86 -4.18 12.96
C GLU A 106 -14.43 -5.47 12.27
N SER A 107 -15.41 -6.33 11.97
CA SER A 107 -15.22 -7.53 11.16
C SER A 107 -16.15 -7.52 9.95
N GLY A 108 -15.72 -8.11 8.86
CA GLY A 108 -16.51 -8.30 7.67
C GLY A 108 -15.97 -9.41 6.80
N GLN A 109 -16.58 -9.56 5.62
CA GLN A 109 -16.22 -10.57 4.66
C GLN A 109 -15.90 -9.91 3.32
N LEU A 110 -14.79 -10.31 2.72
CA LEU A 110 -14.45 -10.03 1.34
C LEU A 110 -14.93 -11.21 0.49
N GLU A 111 -15.82 -10.94 -0.45
CA GLU A 111 -16.32 -11.93 -1.40
C GLU A 111 -16.02 -11.44 -2.81
N ILE A 112 -15.07 -12.10 -3.49
CA ILE A 112 -14.69 -11.74 -4.85
C ILE A 112 -15.07 -12.87 -5.79
N ARG A 113 -15.76 -12.49 -6.87
CA ARG A 113 -16.04 -13.35 -8.01
C ARG A 113 -15.54 -12.66 -9.26
N SER A 114 -14.29 -12.95 -9.62
CA SER A 114 -13.67 -12.31 -10.77
C SER A 114 -13.88 -13.15 -12.01
N GLN A 115 -14.26 -12.47 -13.08
CA GLN A 115 -14.24 -13.01 -14.43
C GLN A 115 -13.39 -12.08 -15.30
N ASN A 116 -12.94 -12.57 -16.45
CA ASN A 116 -12.27 -11.70 -17.42
C ASN A 116 -13.27 -10.63 -17.88
N ALA A 117 -13.01 -9.38 -17.48
CA ALA A 117 -13.86 -8.25 -17.77
C ALA A 117 -13.03 -6.98 -17.91
N ASP A 118 -13.56 -6.02 -18.68
CA ASP A 118 -13.01 -4.67 -18.77
C ASP A 118 -13.19 -3.94 -17.43
N ALA A 119 -12.25 -3.08 -17.09
CA ALA A 119 -12.26 -2.31 -15.86
C ALA A 119 -11.91 -0.85 -16.13
N ASP A 120 -12.54 0.03 -15.36
CA ASP A 120 -12.38 1.48 -15.51
C ASP A 120 -11.03 1.98 -15.00
N ILE A 121 -10.42 1.23 -14.08
CA ILE A 121 -9.13 1.52 -13.47
C ILE A 121 -8.46 0.22 -13.00
N TRP A 122 -7.12 0.21 -13.07
CA TRP A 122 -6.31 -0.94 -12.72
C TRP A 122 -5.35 -0.62 -11.59
N LEU A 123 -5.38 -1.39 -10.51
CA LEU A 123 -4.51 -1.23 -9.35
C LEU A 123 -3.50 -2.38 -9.29
N PHE A 124 -2.21 -2.06 -9.33
CA PHE A 124 -1.15 -3.05 -9.21
C PHE A 124 -0.63 -3.07 -7.77
N ALA A 125 -1.10 -4.06 -7.01
CA ALA A 125 -0.76 -4.30 -5.60
C ALA A 125 0.19 -5.50 -5.44
N THR A 126 1.05 -5.75 -6.43
CA THR A 126 2.07 -6.78 -6.39
C THR A 126 3.27 -6.37 -5.52
N LYS A 127 4.15 -7.33 -5.23
CA LYS A 127 5.44 -7.02 -4.61
C LYS A 127 6.33 -6.28 -5.60
N ALA A 128 7.28 -5.48 -5.09
CA ALA A 128 8.13 -4.63 -5.92
C ALA A 128 8.89 -5.37 -7.03
N TYR A 129 9.33 -6.61 -6.77
CA TYR A 129 10.02 -7.44 -7.75
C TYR A 129 9.11 -8.09 -8.78
N ASP A 130 7.80 -8.17 -8.52
CA ASP A 130 6.80 -8.74 -9.42
C ASP A 130 6.13 -7.66 -10.30
N ILE A 131 6.44 -6.37 -10.10
CA ILE A 131 5.72 -5.26 -10.75
C ILE A 131 5.96 -5.18 -12.26
N VAL A 132 7.21 -5.32 -12.72
CA VAL A 132 7.53 -5.22 -14.15
C VAL A 132 6.98 -6.42 -14.93
N PRO A 133 7.21 -7.68 -14.51
CA PRO A 133 6.60 -8.81 -15.20
C PRO A 133 5.08 -8.71 -15.27
N ALA A 134 4.42 -8.28 -14.18
CA ALA A 134 2.98 -8.06 -14.18
C ALA A 134 2.56 -6.95 -15.16
N LEU A 135 3.27 -5.82 -15.20
CA LEU A 135 2.96 -4.75 -16.13
C LEU A 135 3.11 -5.20 -17.59
N LEU A 136 4.20 -5.91 -17.92
CA LEU A 136 4.42 -6.38 -19.29
C LEU A 136 3.36 -7.38 -19.75
N ASP A 137 2.86 -8.23 -18.85
CA ASP A 137 1.78 -9.17 -19.17
C ASP A 137 0.41 -8.49 -19.33
N TRP A 138 0.11 -7.49 -18.48
CA TRP A 138 -1.21 -6.87 -18.45
C TRP A 138 -1.37 -5.67 -19.38
N LEU A 139 -0.32 -4.86 -19.59
CA LEU A 139 -0.41 -3.64 -20.39
C LEU A 139 -0.98 -3.89 -21.79
N PRO A 140 -0.59 -4.92 -22.55
CA PRO A 140 -1.18 -5.19 -23.87
C PRO A 140 -2.70 -5.47 -23.83
N LYS A 141 -3.24 -5.94 -22.70
CA LYS A 141 -4.64 -6.34 -22.52
C LYS A 141 -5.53 -5.20 -22.00
N ILE A 142 -4.94 -4.16 -21.42
CA ILE A 142 -5.65 -3.03 -20.83
C ILE A 142 -5.89 -1.98 -21.94
N PRO A 143 -7.09 -1.37 -22.06
CA PRO A 143 -7.30 -0.26 -22.98
C PRO A 143 -6.41 0.95 -22.65
N ILE A 144 -5.95 1.66 -23.68
CA ILE A 144 -4.85 2.64 -23.56
C ILE A 144 -5.18 3.84 -22.65
N ASP A 145 -6.46 4.17 -22.55
CA ASP A 145 -7.03 5.28 -21.80
C ASP A 145 -7.41 4.92 -20.36
N ARG A 146 -7.29 3.65 -19.95
CA ARG A 146 -7.58 3.25 -18.57
C ARG A 146 -6.41 3.63 -17.66
N PRO A 147 -6.65 4.37 -16.56
CA PRO A 147 -5.62 4.66 -15.57
C PRO A 147 -5.12 3.40 -14.88
N ILE A 148 -3.81 3.38 -14.62
CA ILE A 148 -3.11 2.30 -13.92
C ILE A 148 -2.41 2.91 -12.71
N ILE A 149 -2.72 2.40 -11.52
CA ILE A 149 -2.18 2.86 -10.24
C ILE A 149 -1.23 1.82 -9.67
N LEU A 150 0.02 2.19 -9.45
CA LEU A 150 1.07 1.32 -8.92
C LEU A 150 1.16 1.45 -7.40
N LEU A 151 0.64 0.47 -6.66
CA LEU A 151 0.59 0.44 -5.20
C LEU A 151 1.73 -0.36 -4.56
N ALA A 152 2.63 -0.93 -5.37
CA ALA A 152 3.80 -1.64 -4.88
C ALA A 152 4.66 -0.73 -3.97
N ASN A 153 5.32 -1.31 -2.96
CA ASN A 153 6.30 -0.58 -2.15
C ASN A 153 7.63 -0.41 -2.90
N GLY A 154 8.48 0.52 -2.45
CA GLY A 154 9.86 0.66 -2.93
C GLY A 154 10.05 1.68 -4.05
N PHE A 155 11.30 1.76 -4.53
CA PHE A 155 11.74 2.68 -5.57
C PHE A 155 11.48 2.08 -6.96
N LEU A 156 10.45 2.59 -7.64
CA LEU A 156 10.02 2.06 -8.93
C LEU A 156 10.61 2.79 -10.14
N GLU A 157 11.18 3.98 -9.95
CA GLU A 157 11.66 4.81 -11.06
C GLU A 157 12.61 4.07 -12.02
N PRO A 158 13.64 3.34 -11.55
CA PRO A 158 14.56 2.64 -12.46
C PRO A 158 13.87 1.56 -13.29
N VAL A 159 12.91 0.86 -12.69
CA VAL A 159 12.22 -0.27 -13.34
C VAL A 159 11.06 0.18 -14.25
N LEU A 160 10.55 1.40 -14.06
CA LEU A 160 9.51 1.98 -14.90
C LEU A 160 10.05 2.68 -16.14
N THR A 161 11.36 2.95 -16.24
CA THR A 161 11.97 3.60 -17.41
C THR A 161 11.67 2.83 -18.69
N ASP A 162 11.93 1.52 -18.70
CA ASP A 162 11.68 0.67 -19.87
C ASP A 162 10.19 0.58 -20.18
N VAL A 163 9.35 0.40 -19.16
CA VAL A 163 7.89 0.35 -19.33
C VAL A 163 7.35 1.65 -19.94
N ARG A 164 7.85 2.82 -19.52
CA ARG A 164 7.45 4.11 -20.08
C ARG A 164 7.94 4.32 -21.50
N ARG A 165 9.12 3.82 -21.84
CA ARG A 165 9.64 3.84 -23.21
C ARG A 165 8.77 2.99 -24.13
N ASP A 166 8.44 1.78 -23.70
CA ASP A 166 7.73 0.79 -24.53
C ASP A 166 6.21 1.08 -24.59
N PHE A 167 5.67 1.76 -23.57
CA PHE A 167 4.26 2.12 -23.47
C PHE A 167 4.04 3.62 -23.12
N PRO A 168 4.48 4.55 -23.99
CA PRO A 168 4.56 5.98 -23.65
C PRO A 168 3.21 6.68 -23.46
N ARG A 169 2.13 6.11 -23.99
CA ARG A 169 0.77 6.67 -23.92
C ARG A 169 -0.03 6.19 -22.70
N ARG A 170 0.55 5.35 -21.85
CA ARG A 170 -0.14 4.79 -20.68
C ARG A 170 -0.24 5.81 -19.55
N ILE A 171 -1.41 5.90 -18.93
CA ILE A 171 -1.61 6.70 -17.72
C ILE A 171 -1.15 5.89 -16.51
N LEU A 172 0.13 6.01 -16.17
CA LEU A 172 0.74 5.33 -15.02
C LEU A 172 0.85 6.29 -13.83
N ARG A 173 0.09 6.04 -12.77
CA ARG A 173 0.18 6.75 -11.49
C ARG A 173 0.97 5.92 -10.48
N LYS A 174 1.74 6.60 -9.64
CA LYS A 174 2.40 5.97 -8.49
C LYS A 174 1.59 6.25 -7.23
N GLY A 175 1.14 5.20 -6.57
CA GLY A 175 0.46 5.33 -5.29
C GLY A 175 1.35 5.04 -4.09
N VAL A 176 0.84 5.38 -2.91
CA VAL A 176 1.44 5.15 -1.61
C VAL A 176 0.37 4.59 -0.70
N VAL A 177 0.66 3.42 -0.12
CA VAL A 177 -0.20 2.76 0.88
C VAL A 177 0.52 2.74 2.22
N SER A 178 0.18 3.63 3.15
CA SER A 178 0.72 3.59 4.53
C SER A 178 -0.17 2.78 5.48
N ARG A 179 -1.41 2.48 5.08
CA ARG A 179 -2.31 1.56 5.80
C ARG A 179 -1.77 0.13 5.75
N GLY A 180 -1.56 -0.45 6.93
CA GLY A 180 -1.00 -1.80 7.05
C GLY A 180 -2.04 -2.89 6.79
N ALA A 181 -1.64 -3.95 6.11
CA ALA A 181 -2.43 -5.17 5.93
C ALA A 181 -1.55 -6.41 6.07
N LYS A 182 -2.04 -7.46 6.73
CA LYS A 182 -1.35 -8.75 6.87
C LYS A 182 -2.34 -9.89 7.08
N PHE A 183 -1.94 -11.11 6.72
CA PHE A 183 -2.69 -12.30 7.12
C PHE A 183 -2.30 -12.74 8.53
N ALA A 184 -3.29 -13.12 9.33
CA ALA A 184 -3.09 -13.90 10.54
C ALA A 184 -2.92 -15.39 10.20
N GLU A 185 -2.48 -16.19 11.16
CA GLU A 185 -2.26 -17.64 10.99
C GLU A 185 -3.52 -18.38 10.52
N ALA A 186 -4.71 -17.92 10.92
CA ALA A 186 -6.00 -18.49 10.51
C ALA A 186 -6.48 -18.02 9.11
N GLY A 187 -5.63 -17.44 8.27
CA GLY A 187 -5.99 -16.95 6.94
C GLY A 187 -6.86 -15.68 6.92
N ARG A 188 -7.16 -15.11 8.10
CA ARG A 188 -7.90 -13.84 8.23
C ARG A 188 -7.03 -12.66 7.82
N LEU A 189 -7.59 -11.75 7.04
CA LEU A 189 -6.96 -10.48 6.70
C LEU A 189 -7.12 -9.47 7.83
N LEU A 190 -6.00 -9.04 8.42
CA LEU A 190 -5.96 -7.96 9.41
C LEU A 190 -5.52 -6.67 8.74
N VAL A 191 -6.36 -5.64 8.84
CA VAL A 191 -6.11 -4.30 8.30
C VAL A 191 -5.99 -3.31 9.45
N SER A 192 -4.99 -2.42 9.37
CA SER A 192 -4.86 -1.35 10.34
C SER A 192 -6.01 -0.35 10.20
N PRO A 193 -6.62 0.13 11.30
CA PRO A 193 -7.62 1.19 11.24
C PRO A 193 -7.01 2.55 10.91
N ARG A 194 -5.68 2.64 10.79
CA ARG A 194 -4.94 3.89 10.51
C ARG A 194 -4.05 3.74 9.30
N GLY A 195 -3.79 4.87 8.68
CA GLY A 195 -2.95 5.00 7.50
C GLY A 195 -3.74 5.60 6.36
N GLU A 196 -3.02 5.86 5.28
CA GLU A 196 -3.49 6.61 4.13
C GLU A 196 -3.22 5.80 2.88
N ILE A 197 -4.06 6.02 1.88
CA ILE A 197 -3.92 5.46 0.55
C ILE A 197 -4.04 6.63 -0.41
N LEU A 198 -2.94 7.00 -1.04
CA LEU A 198 -2.93 8.16 -1.93
C LEU A 198 -2.26 7.82 -3.25
N TRP A 199 -2.64 8.52 -4.30
CA TRP A 199 -1.91 8.58 -5.55
C TRP A 199 -2.19 9.91 -6.21
N GLY A 200 -1.38 10.23 -7.22
CA GLY A 200 -1.59 11.41 -8.02
C GLY A 200 -0.46 11.64 -9.00
N ALA A 201 -0.52 12.80 -9.62
CA ALA A 201 0.45 13.31 -10.56
C ALA A 201 0.55 14.83 -10.38
N GLU A 202 1.76 15.35 -10.58
CA GLU A 202 2.10 16.74 -10.27
C GLU A 202 1.36 17.73 -11.17
N GLU A 203 1.27 17.40 -12.46
CA GLU A 203 0.73 18.28 -13.51
C GLU A 203 -0.65 17.84 -14.02
N GLU A 204 -1.21 16.77 -13.47
CA GLU A 204 -2.48 16.21 -13.94
C GLU A 204 -3.55 16.23 -12.85
N GLU A 205 -4.80 16.26 -13.28
CA GLU A 205 -5.96 16.14 -12.41
C GLU A 205 -6.46 14.68 -12.38
N PRO A 206 -7.15 14.27 -11.30
CA PRO A 206 -7.72 12.93 -11.23
C PRO A 206 -8.79 12.74 -12.32
N ARG A 207 -8.79 11.56 -12.95
CA ARG A 207 -9.88 11.13 -13.85
C ARG A 207 -11.16 10.92 -13.06
N ALA A 208 -12.30 10.85 -13.75
CA ALA A 208 -13.61 10.68 -13.12
C ALA A 208 -13.67 9.47 -12.18
N ILE A 209 -13.19 8.29 -12.61
CA ILE A 209 -13.12 7.09 -11.75
C ILE A 209 -12.23 7.29 -10.52
N GLU A 210 -11.12 8.03 -10.64
CA GLU A 210 -10.24 8.31 -9.51
C GLU A 210 -10.94 9.24 -8.51
N LYS A 211 -11.62 10.30 -8.99
CA LYS A 211 -12.41 11.21 -8.15
C LYS A 211 -13.48 10.46 -7.37
N ASP A 212 -14.19 9.56 -8.03
CA ASP A 212 -15.24 8.75 -7.39
C ASP A 212 -14.68 7.87 -6.27
N ILE A 213 -13.56 7.17 -6.52
CA ILE A 213 -12.89 6.36 -5.51
C ILE A 213 -12.45 7.23 -4.34
N MET A 214 -11.82 8.39 -4.60
CA MET A 214 -11.38 9.30 -3.53
C MET A 214 -12.56 9.85 -2.72
N SER A 215 -13.67 10.19 -3.38
CA SER A 215 -14.86 10.70 -2.72
C SER A 215 -15.48 9.62 -1.82
N ALA A 216 -15.72 8.43 -2.37
CA ALA A 216 -16.37 7.33 -1.67
C ALA A 216 -15.54 6.77 -0.51
N LEU A 217 -14.21 6.81 -0.61
CA LEU A 217 -13.28 6.26 0.40
C LEU A 217 -12.49 7.31 1.17
N SER A 218 -12.87 8.58 1.10
CA SER A 218 -12.18 9.67 1.80
C SER A 218 -12.06 9.42 3.31
N ALA A 219 -13.12 8.93 3.95
CA ALA A 219 -13.14 8.55 5.36
C ALA A 219 -12.20 7.37 5.69
N GLU A 220 -11.87 6.54 4.69
CA GLU A 220 -10.93 5.41 4.79
C GLU A 220 -9.47 5.83 4.51
N GLY A 221 -9.22 7.13 4.38
CA GLY A 221 -7.89 7.72 4.16
C GLY A 221 -7.49 7.83 2.69
N PHE A 222 -8.44 7.69 1.75
CA PHE A 222 -8.18 7.86 0.33
C PHE A 222 -8.14 9.33 -0.07
N HIS A 223 -7.10 9.75 -0.79
CA HIS A 223 -7.05 11.10 -1.35
C HIS A 223 -6.11 11.22 -2.54
N TRP A 224 -6.39 12.21 -3.38
CA TRP A 224 -5.49 12.63 -4.44
C TRP A 224 -4.38 13.51 -3.89
N ASP A 225 -3.15 13.29 -4.35
CA ASP A 225 -2.02 14.15 -3.97
C ASP A 225 -1.09 14.39 -5.18
N LYS A 226 -0.96 15.66 -5.57
CA LYS A 226 -0.01 16.09 -6.61
C LYS A 226 1.44 15.78 -6.24
N LYS A 227 1.73 15.63 -4.94
CA LYS A 227 3.04 15.29 -4.37
C LYS A 227 3.18 13.81 -4.02
N ALA A 228 2.32 12.93 -4.55
CA ALA A 228 2.40 11.49 -4.31
C ALA A 228 3.80 10.90 -4.62
N CYS A 229 4.50 11.44 -5.62
CA CYS A 229 5.87 11.06 -5.94
C CYS A 229 6.87 11.37 -4.80
N GLU A 230 6.75 12.53 -4.17
CA GLU A 230 7.58 12.94 -3.04
C GLU A 230 7.25 12.10 -1.80
N ALA A 231 5.96 11.96 -1.47
CA ALA A 231 5.49 11.12 -0.37
C ALA A 231 6.02 9.68 -0.50
N ARG A 232 6.03 9.15 -1.72
CA ARG A 232 6.61 7.84 -2.03
C ARG A 232 8.12 7.77 -1.78
N LYS A 233 8.88 8.77 -2.26
CA LYS A 233 10.34 8.84 -2.03
C LYS A 233 10.65 8.87 -0.54
N THR A 234 9.95 9.70 0.22
CA THR A 234 10.09 9.80 1.68
C THR A 234 9.81 8.46 2.34
N LYS A 235 8.68 7.82 2.02
CA LYS A 235 8.34 6.50 2.56
C LYS A 235 9.38 5.44 2.19
N TRP A 236 9.86 5.43 0.95
CA TRP A 236 10.88 4.49 0.51
C TRP A 236 12.19 4.68 1.30
N PHE A 237 12.63 5.93 1.47
CA PHE A 237 13.82 6.24 2.26
C PHE A 237 13.68 5.74 3.70
N CYS A 238 12.60 6.10 4.38
CA CYS A 238 12.31 5.64 5.75
C CYS A 238 12.28 4.11 5.84
N ASN A 239 11.56 3.44 4.93
CA ASN A 239 11.48 1.98 4.93
C ASN A 239 12.81 1.31 4.65
N THR A 240 13.66 1.89 3.80
CA THR A 240 15.00 1.37 3.52
C THR A 240 15.86 1.41 4.77
N VAL A 241 15.87 2.55 5.47
CA VAL A 241 16.61 2.70 6.73
C VAL A 241 16.07 1.74 7.79
N LEU A 242 14.76 1.78 8.05
CA LEU A 242 14.13 0.94 9.08
C LEU A 242 14.34 -0.55 8.81
N ASN A 243 14.06 -1.03 7.60
CA ASN A 243 14.23 -2.45 7.29
C ASN A 243 15.70 -2.89 7.41
N THR A 244 16.65 -2.03 7.02
CA THR A 244 18.08 -2.32 7.15
C THR A 244 18.50 -2.41 8.61
N LEU A 245 18.06 -1.45 9.45
CA LEU A 245 18.35 -1.46 10.89
C LEU A 245 17.70 -2.65 11.59
N THR A 246 16.42 -2.92 11.34
CA THR A 246 15.71 -4.10 11.87
C THR A 246 16.46 -5.38 11.53
N ALA A 247 16.92 -5.54 10.28
CA ALA A 247 17.67 -6.72 9.86
C ALA A 247 19.06 -6.80 10.53
N ALA A 248 19.80 -5.69 10.56
CA ALA A 248 21.15 -5.64 11.13
C ALA A 248 21.15 -5.90 12.65
N CYS A 249 20.15 -5.38 13.36
CA CYS A 249 19.98 -5.52 14.81
C CYS A 249 19.10 -6.72 15.20
N ARG A 250 18.62 -7.51 14.22
CA ARG A 250 17.73 -8.67 14.42
C ARG A 250 16.47 -8.37 15.24
N LEU A 251 15.90 -7.19 15.01
CA LEU A 251 14.71 -6.73 15.71
C LEU A 251 13.48 -7.46 15.17
N LYS A 252 12.50 -7.69 16.05
CA LYS A 252 11.26 -8.39 15.68
C LYS A 252 10.34 -7.50 14.86
N ARG A 253 10.38 -6.18 15.09
CA ARG A 253 9.49 -5.21 14.43
C ARG A 253 10.25 -3.93 14.08
N ASN A 254 9.82 -3.26 13.01
CA ASN A 254 10.38 -1.96 12.62
C ASN A 254 10.23 -0.88 13.69
N GLY A 255 9.20 -0.96 14.54
CA GLY A 255 9.02 -0.02 15.66
C GLY A 255 10.12 -0.15 16.72
N ASP A 256 10.68 -1.33 16.88
CA ASP A 256 11.71 -1.59 17.90
C ASP A 256 13.02 -0.84 17.54
N ALA A 257 13.25 -0.54 16.26
CA ALA A 257 14.44 0.21 15.81
C ALA A 257 14.51 1.64 16.36
N LEU A 258 13.38 2.21 16.80
CA LEU A 258 13.29 3.54 17.39
C LEU A 258 13.58 3.55 18.89
N GLU A 259 13.63 2.38 19.51
CA GLU A 259 13.85 2.18 20.95
C GLU A 259 15.31 1.78 21.25
N GLU A 260 16.10 1.50 20.21
CA GLU A 260 17.49 1.10 20.31
C GLU A 260 18.40 2.26 20.75
N LYS A 261 19.13 2.05 21.86
CA LYS A 261 19.97 3.07 22.50
C LYS A 261 21.14 3.52 21.63
N GLU A 262 21.62 2.68 20.72
CA GLU A 262 22.73 3.02 19.82
C GLU A 262 22.36 4.11 18.78
N PHE A 263 21.07 4.38 18.60
CA PHE A 263 20.54 5.36 17.63
C PHE A 263 19.74 6.50 18.29
N SER A 264 19.75 6.56 19.63
CA SER A 264 19.13 7.62 20.46
C SER A 264 20.14 8.69 20.82
#